data_AF-A0A1V2Q1Y5-F1
#
_entry.id   AF-A0A1V2Q1Y5-F1
#
_cell.length_a   1.000
_cell.length_b   1.000
_cell.length_c   1.000
_cell.angle_alpha   90.00
_cell.angle_beta   90.00
_cell.angle_gamma   90.00
#
_symmetry.space_group_name_H-M   'P 1'
#
loop_
_entity.id
_entity.type
_entity.pdbx_description
1 polymer ?
#
loop_
_entity_poly.entity_id
_entity_poly.type
_entity_poly.pdbx_seq_one_letter_code
_entity_poly.pdbx_strand_id
1 'polypeptide(L)'
;MAVLRSEADFSSRELSRERRWLAMFMLVHLVDQHGRMGTAYRRVLKRAGRTPGHWAHGRSIGAVRADVSRWIGVHARPDSMPPWDRIADLIHDAVDPKEALEVLATARYLYCLAAGEPNDAVLHRPDWLNPDIDNITTTMIGGPDWARKYGLPDPGTVLPEPRSAEPEPSEPQPSEPRPSEPEPHTFQPPEARVDENGAENPEWSAYQLLWTVVRVHREAEARIAELEQLVDDLSEENARLSGDVTTWLGEYRPTIPDQERRRRPRVPVTDRRLAVKDPAQAFTYPLPTELPAPRYTPS
;
A
#
# COMPACT_ATOMS: atom_id res chain seq x y z
N MET A 1 -0.37 -6.28 -8.87
CA MET A 1 0.74 -5.34 -9.12
C MET A 1 0.81 -4.38 -7.94
N ALA A 2 1.98 -4.22 -7.33
CA ALA A 2 2.14 -3.34 -6.18
C ALA A 2 2.23 -1.90 -6.68
N VAL A 3 1.10 -1.19 -6.70
CA VAL A 3 1.13 0.27 -6.76
C VAL A 3 1.68 0.72 -5.42
N LEU A 4 2.80 1.44 -5.42
CA LEU A 4 3.29 2.06 -4.20
C LEU A 4 2.17 2.95 -3.68
N ARG A 5 1.60 2.63 -2.51
CA ARG A 5 0.54 3.47 -1.89
C ARG A 5 0.97 4.94 -1.78
N SER A 6 2.27 5.20 -1.75
CA SER A 6 2.86 6.53 -1.74
C SER A 6 2.98 7.21 -3.11
N GLU A 7 2.75 6.59 -4.26
CA GLU A 7 2.78 7.34 -5.52
C GLU A 7 1.56 8.28 -5.62
N ALA A 8 0.39 7.81 -5.20
CA ALA A 8 -0.84 8.61 -5.13
C ALA A 8 -0.69 9.82 -4.20
N ASP A 9 -0.01 9.63 -3.07
CA ASP A 9 0.28 10.68 -2.09
C ASP A 9 1.30 11.70 -2.63
N PHE A 10 1.90 11.52 -3.81
CA PHE A 10 2.98 12.36 -4.34
C PHE A 10 2.77 12.75 -5.82
N SER A 11 1.67 12.30 -6.42
CA SER A 11 1.27 12.60 -7.80
C SER A 11 0.15 13.63 -7.84
N SER A 12 0.41 14.87 -7.41
CA SER A 12 -0.52 15.97 -7.67
C SER A 12 -0.35 16.45 -9.11
N ARG A 13 -1.44 16.43 -9.89
CA ARG A 13 -1.47 16.92 -11.28
C ARG A 13 -1.28 18.44 -11.39
N GLU A 14 -1.46 19.14 -10.28
CA GLU A 14 -1.32 20.60 -10.21
C GLU A 14 0.15 21.03 -10.09
N LEU A 15 1.04 20.11 -9.72
CA LEU A 15 2.47 20.39 -9.63
C LEU A 15 3.10 20.50 -11.01
N SER A 16 4.02 21.46 -11.16
CA SER A 16 4.87 21.54 -12.35
C SER A 16 5.62 20.22 -12.57
N ARG A 17 6.00 19.98 -13.81
CA ARG A 17 6.69 18.75 -14.21
C ARG A 17 7.97 18.53 -13.39
N GLU A 18 8.76 19.58 -13.21
CA GLU A 18 10.02 19.57 -12.48
C GLU A 18 9.81 19.30 -10.99
N ARG A 19 8.72 19.83 -10.40
CA ARG A 19 8.35 19.52 -9.01
C ARG A 19 7.91 18.07 -8.83
N ARG A 20 7.20 17.49 -9.80
CA ARG A 20 6.85 16.07 -9.79
C ARG A 20 8.11 15.19 -9.84
N TRP A 21 9.12 15.58 -10.61
CA TRP A 21 10.41 14.88 -10.64
C TRP A 21 11.10 14.89 -9.28
N LEU A 22 11.18 16.05 -8.63
CA LEU A 22 11.72 16.14 -7.26
C LEU A 22 10.94 15.26 -6.27
N ALA A 23 9.60 15.30 -6.33
CA ALA A 23 8.77 14.48 -5.45
C ALA A 23 8.99 12.98 -5.66
N MET A 24 9.03 12.51 -6.91
CA MET A 24 9.31 11.10 -7.23
C MET A 24 10.72 10.69 -6.83
N PHE A 25 11.71 11.57 -7.02
CA PHE A 25 13.08 11.32 -6.58
C PHE A 25 13.16 11.13 -5.06
N MET A 26 12.54 12.04 -4.30
CA MET A 26 12.46 11.91 -2.86
C MET A 26 11.73 10.62 -2.43
N LEU A 27 10.68 10.23 -3.15
CA LEU A 27 9.97 9.00 -2.87
C LEU A 27 10.88 7.78 -2.97
N VAL A 28 11.60 7.64 -4.09
CA VAL A 28 12.49 6.49 -4.37
C VAL A 28 13.50 6.27 -3.25
N HIS A 29 14.06 7.35 -2.70
CA HIS A 29 15.09 7.29 -1.66
C HIS A 29 14.55 7.24 -0.21
N LEU A 30 13.30 7.62 0.02
CA LEU A 30 12.74 7.70 1.38
C LEU A 30 11.77 6.56 1.73
N VAL A 31 11.28 5.81 0.74
CA VAL A 31 10.42 4.66 1.00
C VAL A 31 11.20 3.47 1.56
N ASP A 32 10.61 2.79 2.53
CA ASP A 32 11.12 1.53 3.05
C ASP A 32 10.77 0.35 2.14
N GLN A 33 11.16 -0.85 2.56
CA GLN A 33 10.90 -2.11 1.85
C GLN A 33 9.41 -2.39 1.58
N HIS A 34 8.49 -1.69 2.24
CA HIS A 34 7.05 -1.82 2.03
C HIS A 34 6.47 -0.67 1.18
N GLY A 35 7.33 0.19 0.62
CA GLY A 35 6.89 1.33 -0.17
C GLY A 35 6.31 2.46 0.70
N ARG A 36 6.69 2.53 1.99
CA ARG A 36 6.16 3.51 2.94
C ARG A 36 7.29 4.43 3.45
N MET A 37 6.99 5.71 3.66
CA MET A 37 7.94 6.66 4.26
C MET A 37 7.96 6.62 5.80
N GLY A 38 7.22 5.71 6.43
CA GLY A 38 7.12 5.63 7.90
C GLY A 38 8.47 5.42 8.58
N THR A 39 9.40 4.74 7.92
CA THR A 39 10.77 4.57 8.41
C THR A 39 11.59 5.86 8.32
N ALA A 40 11.46 6.63 7.23
CA ALA A 40 12.09 7.95 7.10
C ALA A 40 11.64 8.92 8.21
N TYR A 41 10.32 9.04 8.44
CA TYR A 41 9.79 9.93 9.49
C TYR A 41 10.28 9.56 10.89
N ARG A 42 10.36 8.26 11.20
CA ARG A 42 10.90 7.78 12.48
C ARG A 42 12.39 8.11 12.62
N ARG A 43 13.18 8.02 11.53
CA ARG A 43 14.61 8.38 11.54
C ARG A 43 14.83 9.86 11.81
N VAL A 44 14.08 10.75 11.14
CA VAL A 44 14.09 12.20 11.40
C VAL A 44 13.78 12.50 12.87
N LEU A 45 12.68 11.96 13.40
CA LEU A 45 12.32 12.19 14.80
C LEU A 45 13.35 11.65 15.77
N LYS A 46 13.97 10.50 15.46
CA LYS A 46 15.01 9.91 16.29
C LYS A 46 16.29 10.76 16.32
N ARG A 47 16.71 11.32 15.17
CA ARG A 47 17.96 12.08 15.04
C ARG A 47 17.80 13.53 15.47
N ALA A 48 16.74 14.19 15.02
CA ALA A 48 16.60 15.64 15.14
C ALA A 48 15.34 16.10 15.90
N GLY A 49 14.44 15.18 16.27
CA GLY A 49 13.22 15.52 17.03
C GLY A 49 13.50 16.10 18.43
N ARG A 50 14.73 15.94 18.94
CA ARG A 50 15.19 16.51 20.23
C ARG A 50 16.12 17.70 20.06
N THR A 51 16.50 18.07 18.85
CA THR A 51 17.46 19.14 18.57
C THR A 51 16.74 20.48 18.49
N PRO A 52 17.00 21.43 19.42
CA PRO A 52 16.38 22.76 19.35
C PRO A 52 16.72 23.46 18.04
N GLY A 53 15.75 24.13 17.43
CA GLY A 53 15.90 24.81 16.15
C GLY A 53 15.64 23.95 14.91
N HIS A 54 15.65 22.61 15.04
CA HIS A 54 15.25 21.74 13.93
C HIS A 54 13.73 21.76 13.73
N TRP A 55 13.25 21.69 12.48
CA TRP A 55 11.82 21.80 12.17
C TRP A 55 10.97 20.67 12.77
N ALA A 56 11.59 19.50 13.03
CA ALA A 56 10.96 18.36 13.68
C ALA A 56 10.99 18.40 15.23
N HIS A 57 11.59 19.43 15.83
CA HIS A 57 11.74 19.52 17.29
C HIS A 57 10.38 19.46 18.02
N GLY A 58 10.23 18.52 18.94
CA GLY A 58 9.01 18.34 19.74
C GLY A 58 7.77 17.92 18.95
N ARG A 59 7.92 17.51 17.68
CA ARG A 59 6.81 17.12 16.81
C ARG A 59 6.46 15.64 16.95
N SER A 60 5.19 15.31 16.68
CA SER A 60 4.74 13.92 16.52
C SER A 60 5.01 13.41 15.10
N ILE A 61 4.98 12.09 14.91
CA ILE A 61 5.14 11.46 13.59
C ILE A 61 4.06 11.91 12.61
N GLY A 62 2.82 12.08 13.08
CA GLY A 62 1.72 12.59 12.26
C GLY A 62 1.97 14.02 11.80
N ALA A 63 2.52 14.88 12.67
CA ALA A 63 2.86 16.26 12.32
C ALA A 63 4.00 16.33 11.30
N VAL A 64 5.04 15.51 11.46
CA VAL A 64 6.15 15.40 10.50
C VAL A 64 5.63 14.91 9.14
N ARG A 65 4.82 13.85 9.12
CA ARG A 65 4.20 13.33 7.89
C ARG A 65 3.36 14.41 7.20
N ALA A 66 2.51 15.10 7.95
CA ALA A 66 1.65 16.15 7.40
C ALA A 66 2.47 17.31 6.80
N ASP A 67 3.60 17.68 7.42
CA ASP A 67 4.45 18.74 6.88
C ASP A 67 5.15 18.30 5.59
N VAL A 68 5.72 17.08 5.55
CA VAL A 68 6.34 16.52 4.34
C VAL A 68 5.32 16.37 3.19
N SER A 69 4.10 15.91 3.49
CA SER A 69 3.04 15.81 2.48
C SER A 69 2.61 17.16 1.90
N ARG A 70 2.81 18.28 2.60
CA ARG A 70 2.58 19.64 2.07
C ARG A 70 3.72 20.16 1.19
N TRP A 71 4.87 19.53 1.21
CA TRP A 71 6.05 19.98 0.47
C TRP A 71 6.15 19.30 -0.88
N ILE A 72 6.06 17.98 -0.86
CA ILE A 72 6.33 17.10 -1.99
C ILE A 72 5.20 16.09 -2.22
N GLY A 73 4.16 16.09 -1.39
CA GLY A 73 3.03 15.16 -1.47
C GLY A 73 1.78 15.72 -2.15
N VAL A 74 0.65 15.05 -1.92
CA VAL A 74 -0.67 15.30 -2.52
C VAL A 74 -1.27 16.64 -2.06
N HIS A 75 -0.78 17.13 -0.92
CA HIS A 75 -1.15 18.44 -0.38
C HIS A 75 -0.13 19.53 -0.72
N ALA A 76 0.83 19.24 -1.59
CA ALA A 76 1.77 20.23 -2.05
C ALA A 76 1.06 21.28 -2.91
N ARG A 77 1.18 22.53 -2.49
CA ARG A 77 0.55 23.64 -3.21
C ARG A 77 1.39 24.01 -4.42
N PRO A 78 0.78 24.26 -5.59
CA PRO A 78 1.51 24.56 -6.83
C PRO A 78 2.31 25.87 -6.77
N ASP A 79 1.85 26.83 -5.97
CA ASP A 79 2.44 28.16 -5.76
C ASP A 79 3.52 28.21 -4.68
N SER A 80 3.69 27.14 -3.89
CA SER A 80 4.61 27.11 -2.76
C SER A 80 5.69 26.06 -2.95
N MET A 81 6.94 26.51 -3.06
CA MET A 81 8.10 25.62 -3.04
C MET A 81 8.44 25.23 -1.60
N PRO A 82 8.83 23.96 -1.37
CA PRO A 82 9.32 23.56 -0.07
C PRO A 82 10.62 24.29 0.29
N PRO A 83 10.85 24.61 1.57
CA PRO A 83 12.13 25.18 1.98
C PRO A 83 13.25 24.16 1.75
N TRP A 84 14.33 24.58 1.06
CA TRP A 84 15.47 23.71 0.76
C TRP A 84 16.08 23.09 2.03
N ASP A 85 16.26 23.87 3.08
CA ASP A 85 16.84 23.41 4.34
C ASP A 85 16.10 22.19 4.90
N ARG A 86 14.77 22.16 4.77
CA ARG A 86 13.95 21.03 5.23
C ARG A 86 14.10 19.79 4.36
N ILE A 87 14.32 19.95 3.06
CA ILE A 87 14.63 18.84 2.15
C ILE A 87 16.00 18.27 2.51
N ALA A 88 17.00 19.14 2.70
CA ALA A 88 18.35 18.74 3.08
C ALA A 88 18.35 17.99 4.42
N ASP A 89 17.68 18.53 5.44
CA ASP A 89 17.50 17.88 6.74
C ASP A 89 16.84 16.50 6.60
N LEU A 90 15.76 16.42 5.81
CA LEU A 90 15.05 15.15 5.58
C LEU A 90 15.96 14.10 4.94
N ILE A 91 16.75 14.47 3.93
CA ILE A 91 17.71 13.56 3.28
C ILE A 91 18.79 13.12 4.28
N HIS A 92 19.44 14.07 4.95
CA HIS A 92 20.50 13.78 5.93
C HIS A 92 20.03 12.85 7.05
N ASP A 93 18.80 13.03 7.52
CA ASP A 93 18.27 12.24 8.61
C ASP A 93 17.69 10.89 8.19
N ALA A 94 17.13 10.78 6.99
CA ALA A 94 16.40 9.59 6.56
C ALA A 94 17.21 8.64 5.67
N VAL A 95 18.14 9.15 4.86
CA VAL A 95 18.92 8.37 3.89
C VAL A 95 20.14 7.73 4.57
N ASP A 96 20.68 6.65 3.98
CA ASP A 96 21.93 6.06 4.44
C ASP A 96 23.07 7.10 4.32
N PRO A 97 23.91 7.31 5.35
CA PRO A 97 24.98 8.29 5.30
C PRO A 97 25.94 8.14 4.10
N LYS A 98 26.11 6.92 3.56
CA LYS A 98 26.97 6.67 2.40
C LYS A 98 26.38 7.21 1.10
N GLU A 99 25.06 7.25 0.98
CA GLU A 99 24.32 7.71 -0.20
C GLU A 99 23.86 9.16 -0.05
N ALA A 100 23.79 9.67 1.18
CA ALA A 100 23.18 10.97 1.48
C ALA A 100 23.76 12.15 0.70
N LEU A 101 25.08 12.18 0.45
CA LEU A 101 25.70 13.27 -0.31
C LEU A 101 25.27 13.28 -1.78
N GLU A 102 25.23 12.12 -2.42
CA GLU A 102 24.82 11.99 -3.82
C GLU A 102 23.32 12.29 -3.99
N VAL A 103 22.51 11.77 -3.07
CA VAL A 103 21.07 12.05 -3.02
C VAL A 103 20.81 13.54 -2.80
N LEU A 104 21.56 14.19 -1.91
CA LEU A 104 21.42 15.63 -1.66
C LEU A 104 21.85 16.46 -2.87
N ALA A 105 22.94 16.11 -3.55
CA ALA A 105 23.40 16.81 -4.74
C ALA A 105 22.39 16.72 -5.89
N THR A 106 21.84 15.52 -6.12
CA THR A 106 20.79 15.31 -7.13
C THR A 106 19.48 16.00 -6.74
N ALA A 107 19.08 15.95 -5.46
CA ALA A 107 17.91 16.68 -4.98
C ALA A 107 18.08 18.20 -5.13
N ARG A 108 19.30 18.73 -4.89
CA ARG A 108 19.61 20.15 -5.09
C ARG A 108 19.46 20.53 -6.55
N TYR A 109 19.99 19.71 -7.46
CA TYR A 109 19.83 19.92 -8.89
C TYR A 109 18.35 20.02 -9.29
N LEU A 110 17.54 19.05 -8.86
CA LEU A 110 16.10 19.01 -9.14
C LEU A 110 15.34 20.17 -8.49
N TYR A 111 15.77 20.59 -7.29
CA TYR A 111 15.20 21.74 -6.60
C TYR A 111 15.42 23.04 -7.38
N CYS A 112 16.65 23.32 -7.80
CA CYS A 112 16.95 24.52 -8.60
C CYS A 112 16.16 24.52 -9.92
N LEU A 113 16.07 23.35 -10.56
CA LEU A 113 15.28 23.17 -11.78
C LEU A 113 13.79 23.51 -11.53
N ALA A 114 13.22 23.01 -10.44
CA ALA A 114 11.83 23.27 -10.06
C ALA A 114 11.57 24.72 -9.64
N ALA A 115 12.56 25.39 -9.04
CA ALA A 115 12.49 26.79 -8.64
C ALA A 115 12.78 27.78 -9.78
N GLY A 116 13.29 27.30 -10.93
CA GLY A 116 13.78 28.17 -12.00
C GLY A 116 15.04 28.95 -11.61
N GLU A 117 15.79 28.47 -10.63
CA GLU A 117 17.02 29.11 -10.13
C GLU A 117 18.26 28.61 -10.87
N PRO A 118 19.32 29.44 -10.99
CA PRO A 118 20.59 29.00 -11.54
C PRO A 118 21.15 27.84 -10.71
N ASN A 119 21.63 26.82 -11.43
CA ASN A 119 22.06 25.56 -10.84
C ASN A 119 23.58 25.48 -10.83
N ASP A 120 24.16 25.41 -9.65
CA ASP A 120 25.57 25.20 -9.39
C ASP A 120 25.97 23.71 -9.43
N ALA A 121 24.99 22.81 -9.36
CA ALA A 121 25.16 21.35 -9.31
C ALA A 121 24.98 20.67 -10.69
N VAL A 122 25.33 21.32 -11.80
CA VAL A 122 25.13 20.76 -13.16
C VAL A 122 25.82 19.40 -13.35
N LEU A 123 26.95 19.18 -12.66
CA LEU A 123 27.67 17.90 -12.66
C LEU A 123 26.87 16.73 -12.05
N HIS A 124 25.82 17.03 -11.28
CA HIS A 124 24.92 16.05 -10.67
C HIS A 124 23.58 15.95 -11.40
N ARG A 125 23.54 16.36 -12.67
CA ARG A 125 22.38 16.11 -13.52
C ARG A 125 22.20 14.59 -13.67
N PRO A 126 21.05 14.03 -13.26
CA PRO A 126 20.81 12.60 -13.43
C PRO A 126 20.60 12.23 -14.90
N ASP A 127 21.12 11.07 -15.29
CA ASP A 127 21.12 10.59 -16.68
C ASP A 127 19.71 10.34 -17.24
N TRP A 128 18.75 10.01 -16.38
CA TRP A 128 17.35 9.80 -16.75
C TRP A 128 16.60 11.11 -17.08
N LEU A 129 17.22 12.27 -16.86
CA LEU A 129 16.66 13.59 -17.18
C LEU A 129 17.10 14.05 -18.59
N ASN A 130 16.83 13.20 -19.58
CA ASN A 130 17.08 13.50 -20.99
C ASN A 130 15.91 14.36 -21.54
N PRO A 131 16.15 15.47 -22.27
CA PRO A 131 15.10 16.30 -22.88
C PRO A 131 14.07 15.52 -23.72
N ASP A 132 14.44 14.38 -24.28
CA ASP A 132 13.56 13.56 -25.13
C ASP A 132 12.57 12.68 -24.32
N ILE A 133 12.66 12.69 -22.99
CA ILE A 133 11.83 11.85 -22.11
C ILE A 133 10.73 12.70 -21.47
N ASP A 134 9.51 12.56 -21.97
CA ASP A 134 8.35 13.30 -21.45
C ASP A 134 7.86 12.79 -20.10
N ASN A 135 8.01 11.49 -19.83
CA ASN A 135 7.49 10.82 -18.63
C ASN A 135 8.59 10.07 -17.88
N ILE A 136 9.14 10.71 -16.84
CA ILE A 136 10.02 10.06 -15.88
C ILE A 136 9.19 9.25 -14.88
N THR A 137 9.60 8.01 -14.64
CA THR A 137 8.94 7.08 -13.69
C THR A 137 9.85 6.76 -12.52
N THR A 138 9.27 6.22 -11.43
CA THR A 138 10.03 5.79 -10.24
C THR A 138 11.00 4.65 -10.56
N THR A 139 10.70 3.79 -11.54
CA THR A 139 11.62 2.75 -12.01
C THR A 139 12.82 3.30 -12.76
N MET A 140 12.65 4.38 -13.54
CA MET A 140 13.78 5.07 -14.19
C MET A 140 14.70 5.74 -13.18
N ILE A 141 14.14 6.31 -12.11
CA ILE A 141 14.92 6.97 -11.06
C ILE A 141 15.64 5.94 -10.19
N GLY A 142 14.95 4.91 -9.72
CA GLY A 142 15.50 3.90 -8.81
C GLY A 142 16.34 2.81 -9.50
N GLY A 143 16.21 2.68 -10.82
CA GLY A 143 16.89 1.65 -11.60
C GLY A 143 16.30 0.24 -11.45
N PRO A 144 16.93 -0.76 -12.09
CA PRO A 144 16.39 -2.12 -12.21
C PRO A 144 16.34 -2.86 -10.87
N ASP A 145 17.31 -2.63 -9.97
CA ASP A 145 17.32 -3.24 -8.64
C ASP A 145 16.14 -2.76 -7.79
N TRP A 146 15.85 -1.47 -7.85
CA TRP A 146 14.70 -0.90 -7.18
C TRP A 146 13.39 -1.41 -7.78
N ALA A 147 13.28 -1.46 -9.11
CA ALA A 147 12.10 -2.01 -9.78
C ALA A 147 11.83 -3.47 -9.36
N ARG A 148 12.87 -4.33 -9.35
CA ARG A 148 12.77 -5.71 -8.88
C ARG A 148 12.32 -5.81 -7.43
N LYS A 149 12.88 -4.98 -6.55
CA LYS A 149 12.55 -4.96 -5.12
C LYS A 149 11.06 -4.69 -4.87
N TYR A 150 10.43 -3.87 -5.69
CA TYR A 150 9.01 -3.51 -5.55
C TYR A 150 8.09 -4.22 -6.55
N GLY A 151 8.60 -5.19 -7.32
CA GLY A 151 7.81 -5.96 -8.29
C GLY A 151 7.26 -5.11 -9.43
N LEU A 152 8.01 -4.07 -9.83
CA LEU A 152 7.68 -3.18 -10.94
C LEU A 152 8.34 -3.68 -12.24
N PRO A 153 7.71 -3.45 -13.40
CA PRO A 153 8.29 -3.81 -14.69
C PRO A 153 9.61 -3.06 -14.90
N ASP A 154 10.60 -3.78 -15.43
CA ASP A 154 11.91 -3.21 -15.74
C ASP A 154 11.74 -2.17 -16.87
N PRO A 155 12.26 -0.93 -16.71
CA PRO A 155 12.11 0.15 -17.69
C PRO A 155 12.65 -0.20 -19.09
N GLY A 156 13.48 -1.23 -19.23
CA GLY A 156 13.96 -1.73 -20.53
C GLY A 156 13.07 -2.78 -21.20
N THR A 157 12.02 -3.28 -20.53
CA THR A 157 11.13 -4.30 -21.10
C THR A 157 10.06 -3.61 -21.93
N VAL A 158 10.29 -3.51 -23.25
CA VAL A 158 9.24 -3.16 -24.20
C VAL A 158 8.10 -4.15 -24.01
N LEU A 159 7.00 -3.71 -23.39
CA LEU A 159 5.79 -4.51 -23.31
C LEU A 159 5.36 -4.82 -24.76
N PRO A 160 5.10 -6.09 -25.11
CA PRO A 160 4.60 -6.41 -26.44
C PRO A 160 3.31 -5.61 -26.64
N GLU A 161 3.28 -4.80 -27.72
CA GLU A 161 2.08 -4.08 -28.10
C GLU A 161 0.89 -5.05 -28.07
N PRO A 162 -0.23 -4.70 -27.43
CA PRO A 162 -1.42 -5.52 -27.50
C PRO A 162 -1.78 -5.64 -28.98
N ARG A 163 -1.60 -6.84 -29.54
CA ARG A 163 -2.01 -7.15 -30.92
C ARG A 163 -3.46 -6.69 -31.03
N SER A 164 -3.70 -5.66 -31.84
CA SER A 164 -5.03 -5.16 -32.13
C SER A 164 -5.90 -6.36 -32.50
N ALA A 165 -6.92 -6.61 -31.68
CA ALA A 165 -7.87 -7.66 -31.96
C ALA A 165 -8.51 -7.36 -33.32
N GLU A 166 -8.41 -8.35 -34.20
CA GLU A 166 -9.06 -8.37 -35.50
C GLU A 166 -10.56 -8.10 -35.30
N PRO A 167 -11.17 -7.18 -36.06
CA PRO A 167 -12.54 -6.75 -35.81
C PRO A 167 -13.50 -7.91 -36.05
N GLU A 168 -14.18 -8.37 -34.98
CA GLU A 168 -15.24 -9.36 -35.12
C GLU A 168 -16.47 -8.77 -35.83
N PRO A 169 -17.19 -9.56 -36.64
CA PRO A 169 -18.33 -9.07 -37.43
C PRO A 169 -19.53 -8.79 -36.53
N SER A 170 -20.10 -7.59 -36.66
CA SER A 170 -21.28 -7.14 -35.90
C SER A 170 -22.55 -7.91 -36.29
N GLU A 171 -23.18 -8.61 -35.35
CA GLU A 171 -24.57 -9.07 -35.47
C GLU A 171 -25.55 -7.95 -35.05
N PRO A 172 -26.64 -7.71 -35.80
CA PRO A 172 -27.62 -6.68 -35.46
C PRO A 172 -28.67 -7.20 -34.47
N GLN A 173 -28.83 -6.51 -33.33
CA GLN A 173 -29.96 -6.73 -32.42
C GLN A 173 -31.18 -5.86 -32.77
N PRO A 174 -32.42 -6.36 -32.56
CA PRO A 174 -33.65 -5.60 -32.78
C PRO A 174 -34.07 -4.81 -31.53
N SER A 175 -34.54 -3.58 -31.77
CA SER A 175 -35.00 -2.62 -30.77
C SER A 175 -36.39 -2.95 -30.22
N GLU A 176 -36.53 -3.06 -28.89
CA GLU A 176 -37.81 -2.91 -28.18
C GLU A 176 -37.78 -1.65 -27.30
N PRO A 177 -38.84 -0.82 -27.29
CA PRO A 177 -38.91 0.33 -26.40
C PRO A 177 -39.62 -0.05 -25.10
N ARG A 178 -39.07 0.37 -23.94
CA ARG A 178 -39.80 0.42 -22.67
C ARG A 178 -39.88 1.83 -22.09
N PRO A 179 -40.93 2.12 -21.31
CA PRO A 179 -41.30 3.46 -20.87
C PRO A 179 -40.59 3.86 -19.57
N SER A 180 -40.44 5.16 -19.41
CA SER A 180 -39.73 5.87 -18.34
C SER A 180 -40.29 5.63 -16.94
N GLU A 181 -39.40 5.31 -16.00
CA GLU A 181 -39.59 5.48 -14.55
C GLU A 181 -38.54 6.49 -14.03
N PRO A 182 -38.85 7.34 -13.04
CA PRO A 182 -37.98 8.46 -12.67
C PRO A 182 -36.94 8.04 -11.63
N GLU A 183 -35.65 8.20 -11.97
CA GLU A 183 -34.54 7.95 -11.05
C GLU A 183 -34.03 9.23 -10.33
N PRO A 184 -33.40 9.07 -9.15
CA PRO A 184 -32.85 10.14 -8.34
C PRO A 184 -31.54 10.67 -8.93
N HIS A 185 -31.24 11.94 -8.64
CA HIS A 185 -30.06 12.65 -9.13
C HIS A 185 -28.74 11.89 -8.91
N THR A 186 -28.29 11.23 -9.96
CA THR A 186 -26.94 10.68 -10.12
C THR A 186 -26.03 11.76 -10.70
N PHE A 187 -24.87 11.96 -10.09
CA PHE A 187 -23.86 12.89 -10.56
C PHE A 187 -23.27 12.39 -11.89
N GLN A 188 -23.63 13.05 -12.99
CA GLN A 188 -23.08 12.77 -14.32
C GLN A 188 -21.64 13.31 -14.42
N PRO A 189 -20.65 12.49 -14.82
CA PRO A 189 -19.35 12.98 -15.25
C PRO A 189 -19.51 13.84 -16.53
N PRO A 190 -18.64 14.82 -16.78
CA PRO A 190 -18.74 15.65 -17.96
C PRO A 190 -18.61 14.80 -19.23
N GLU A 191 -19.64 14.87 -20.08
CA GLU A 191 -19.66 14.21 -21.38
C GLU A 191 -18.49 14.71 -22.24
N ALA A 192 -17.72 13.74 -22.75
CA ALA A 192 -16.63 13.99 -23.68
C ALA A 192 -17.20 14.67 -24.93
N ARG A 193 -16.65 15.85 -25.27
CA ARG A 193 -16.92 16.48 -26.56
C ARG A 193 -16.42 15.54 -27.65
N VAL A 194 -17.35 15.02 -28.44
CA VAL A 194 -17.05 14.26 -29.65
C VAL A 194 -16.68 15.29 -30.71
N ASP A 195 -15.40 15.37 -31.07
CA ASP A 195 -14.96 16.11 -32.25
C ASP A 195 -15.49 15.40 -33.51
N GLU A 196 -16.00 16.16 -34.49
CA GLU A 196 -16.68 15.68 -35.72
C GLU A 196 -15.82 14.79 -36.65
N ASN A 197 -14.61 14.42 -36.26
CA ASN A 197 -13.66 13.68 -37.09
C ASN A 197 -13.54 12.18 -36.77
N GLY A 198 -14.49 11.58 -36.05
CA GLY A 198 -14.82 10.15 -36.11
C GLY A 198 -13.70 9.12 -35.91
N ALA A 199 -12.52 9.53 -35.46
CA ALA A 199 -11.43 8.66 -35.07
C ALA A 199 -11.41 8.61 -33.55
N GLU A 200 -12.03 7.59 -32.97
CA GLU A 200 -11.86 7.27 -31.56
C GLU A 200 -10.37 7.08 -31.31
N ASN A 201 -9.76 8.02 -30.59
CA ASN A 201 -8.33 7.97 -30.32
C ASN A 201 -8.09 6.76 -29.39
N PRO A 202 -7.51 5.64 -29.88
CA PRO A 202 -7.45 4.38 -29.13
C PRO A 202 -6.63 4.53 -27.84
N GLU A 203 -5.72 5.49 -27.82
CA GLU A 203 -4.96 5.88 -26.64
C GLU A 203 -5.87 6.39 -25.52
N TRP A 204 -6.92 7.15 -25.85
CA TRP A 204 -7.86 7.70 -24.87
C TRP A 204 -8.71 6.60 -24.21
N SER A 205 -9.04 5.55 -24.97
CA SER A 205 -9.73 4.35 -24.47
C SER A 205 -8.83 3.52 -23.52
N ALA A 206 -7.55 3.34 -23.87
CA ALA A 206 -6.58 2.65 -23.01
C ALA A 206 -6.37 3.39 -21.67
N TYR A 207 -6.30 4.73 -21.70
CA TYR A 207 -6.22 5.54 -20.48
C TYR A 207 -7.48 5.43 -19.62
N GLN A 208 -8.68 5.38 -20.21
CA GLN A 208 -9.92 5.20 -19.46
C GLN A 208 -10.02 3.81 -18.80
N LEU A 209 -9.59 2.76 -19.50
CA LEU A 209 -9.52 1.39 -18.95
C LEU A 209 -8.52 1.30 -17.79
N LEU A 210 -7.33 1.91 -17.95
CA LEU A 210 -6.35 1.96 -16.87
C LEU A 210 -6.90 2.70 -15.64
N TRP A 211 -7.62 3.81 -15.85
CA TRP A 211 -8.23 4.58 -14.76
C TRP A 211 -9.35 3.84 -14.04
N THR A 212 -10.17 3.08 -14.77
CA THR A 212 -11.21 2.24 -14.16
C THR A 212 -10.61 1.12 -13.33
N VAL A 213 -9.56 0.47 -13.81
CA VAL A 213 -8.83 -0.56 -13.05
C VAL A 213 -8.21 0.03 -11.78
N VAL A 214 -7.54 1.17 -11.86
CA VAL A 214 -6.96 1.86 -10.70
C VAL A 214 -8.03 2.24 -9.68
N ARG A 215 -9.20 2.72 -10.15
CA ARG A 215 -10.32 3.06 -9.27
C ARG A 215 -10.87 1.83 -8.55
N VAL A 216 -11.15 0.75 -9.28
CA VAL A 216 -11.63 -0.52 -8.70
C VAL A 216 -10.62 -1.08 -7.71
N HIS A 217 -9.33 -1.00 -8.02
CA HIS A 217 -8.29 -1.46 -7.10
C HIS A 217 -8.27 -0.64 -5.81
N ARG A 218 -8.42 0.68 -5.89
CA ARG A 218 -8.52 1.55 -4.70
C ARG A 218 -9.74 1.25 -3.84
N GLU A 219 -10.88 1.00 -4.48
CA GLU A 219 -12.10 0.61 -3.77
C GLU A 219 -11.93 -0.74 -3.06
N ALA A 220 -11.30 -1.70 -3.73
CA ALA A 220 -10.97 -2.99 -3.13
C ALA A 220 -10.00 -2.84 -1.93
N GLU A 221 -8.97 -1.99 -2.04
CA GLU A 221 -8.05 -1.72 -0.93
C GLU A 221 -8.73 -1.06 0.27
N ALA A 222 -9.64 -0.09 0.03
CA ALA A 222 -10.42 0.52 1.09
C ALA A 222 -11.29 -0.53 1.80
N ARG A 223 -11.91 -1.41 1.03
CA ARG A 223 -12.74 -2.49 1.57
C ARG A 223 -11.94 -3.51 2.38
N ILE A 224 -10.70 -3.81 1.98
CA ILE A 224 -9.79 -4.67 2.76
C ILE A 224 -9.47 -4.00 4.11
N ALA A 225 -9.15 -2.71 4.13
CA ALA A 225 -8.86 -2.00 5.39
C ALA A 225 -10.06 -1.96 6.34
N GLU A 226 -11.29 -1.78 5.81
CA GLU A 226 -12.52 -1.88 6.60
C GLU A 226 -12.70 -3.28 7.21
N LEU A 227 -12.43 -4.33 6.42
CA LEU A 227 -12.53 -5.72 6.90
C LEU A 227 -11.47 -6.04 7.95
N GLU A 228 -10.23 -5.56 7.78
CA GLU A 228 -9.17 -5.73 8.79
C GLU A 228 -9.56 -5.08 10.12
N GLN A 229 -10.11 -3.87 10.09
CA GLN A 229 -10.61 -3.19 11.30
C GLN A 229 -11.75 -3.98 11.96
N LEU A 230 -12.68 -4.52 11.17
CA LEU A 230 -13.79 -5.31 11.69
C LEU A 230 -13.30 -6.62 12.34
N VAL A 231 -12.26 -7.25 11.79
CA VAL A 231 -11.64 -8.44 12.38
C VAL A 231 -10.98 -8.11 13.73
N ASP A 232 -10.28 -6.98 13.81
CA ASP A 232 -9.67 -6.52 15.06
C ASP A 232 -10.74 -6.26 16.13
N ASP A 233 -11.82 -5.53 15.79
CA ASP A 233 -12.95 -5.24 16.69
C ASP A 233 -13.61 -6.54 17.21
N LEU A 234 -13.87 -7.51 16.30
CA LEU A 234 -14.42 -8.81 16.68
C LEU A 234 -13.46 -9.62 17.56
N SER A 235 -12.15 -9.49 17.35
CA SER A 235 -11.15 -10.18 18.16
C SER A 235 -11.11 -9.65 19.60
N GLU A 236 -11.26 -8.33 19.77
CA GLU A 236 -11.37 -7.69 21.08
C GLU A 236 -12.67 -8.07 21.79
N GLU A 237 -13.79 -8.09 21.06
CA GLU A 237 -15.08 -8.54 21.61
C GLU A 237 -15.03 -10.01 22.04
N ASN A 238 -14.43 -10.89 21.24
CA ASN A 238 -14.26 -12.29 21.59
C ASN A 238 -13.34 -12.49 22.80
N ALA A 239 -12.26 -11.70 22.90
CA ALA A 239 -11.39 -11.70 24.08
C ALA A 239 -12.16 -11.26 25.34
N ARG A 240 -13.02 -10.25 25.23
CA ARG A 240 -13.89 -9.78 26.31
C ARG A 240 -14.89 -10.86 26.73
N LEU A 241 -15.63 -11.44 25.79
CA LEU A 241 -16.61 -12.49 26.06
C LEU A 241 -15.96 -13.75 26.65
N SER A 242 -14.78 -14.14 26.15
CA SER A 242 -14.01 -15.26 26.70
C SER A 242 -13.57 -14.99 28.15
N GLY A 243 -13.16 -13.76 28.46
CA GLY A 243 -12.87 -13.32 29.83
C GLY A 243 -14.09 -13.43 30.74
N ASP A 244 -15.26 -12.96 30.29
CA ASP A 244 -16.51 -13.03 31.05
C ASP A 244 -16.95 -14.48 31.32
N VAL A 245 -16.84 -15.37 30.32
CA VAL A 245 -17.16 -16.80 30.48
C VAL A 245 -16.24 -17.47 31.49
N THR A 246 -14.93 -17.19 31.46
CA THR A 246 -14.00 -17.76 32.45
C THR A 246 -14.26 -17.25 33.86
N THR A 247 -14.66 -15.98 34.00
CA THR A 247 -15.08 -15.40 35.28
C THR A 247 -16.35 -16.07 35.79
N TRP A 248 -17.35 -16.22 34.93
CA TRP A 248 -18.61 -16.89 35.26
C TRP A 248 -18.41 -18.36 35.65
N LEU A 249 -17.55 -19.11 34.95
CA LEU A 249 -17.22 -20.50 35.30
C LEU A 249 -16.40 -20.61 36.60
N GLY A 250 -15.59 -19.59 36.94
CA GLY A 250 -14.90 -19.52 38.23
C GLY A 250 -15.85 -19.30 39.40
N GLU A 251 -16.90 -18.49 39.19
CA GLU A 251 -17.96 -18.23 40.18
C GLU A 251 -18.98 -19.37 40.24
N TYR A 252 -19.23 -20.05 39.12
CA TYR A 252 -20.05 -21.25 39.03
C TYR A 252 -19.26 -22.44 39.58
N ARG A 253 -19.04 -22.47 40.89
CA ARG A 253 -18.89 -23.76 41.58
C ARG A 253 -20.27 -24.40 41.56
N PRO A 254 -20.52 -25.46 40.78
CA PRO A 254 -21.68 -26.28 41.06
C PRO A 254 -21.53 -26.71 42.51
N THR A 255 -22.45 -26.27 43.37
CA THR A 255 -22.79 -26.96 44.60
C THR A 255 -23.31 -28.31 44.13
N ILE A 256 -22.38 -29.22 43.80
CA ILE A 256 -22.67 -30.63 43.63
C ILE A 256 -23.31 -30.98 44.96
N PRO A 257 -24.63 -31.23 45.01
CA PRO A 257 -25.29 -31.58 46.25
C PRO A 257 -24.52 -32.79 46.75
N ASP A 258 -23.98 -32.62 47.96
CA ASP A 258 -23.10 -33.50 48.70
C ASP A 258 -23.50 -34.96 48.40
N GLN A 259 -22.94 -35.55 47.33
CA GLN A 259 -23.18 -36.94 47.00
C GLN A 259 -22.36 -37.70 48.02
N GLU A 260 -23.04 -37.93 49.14
CA GLU A 260 -22.71 -38.79 50.24
C GLU A 260 -21.57 -39.73 49.88
N ARG A 261 -20.37 -39.34 50.31
CA ARG A 261 -19.43 -40.16 51.07
C ARG A 261 -19.60 -41.67 50.90
N ARG A 262 -19.55 -42.19 49.68
CA ARG A 262 -19.09 -43.57 49.47
C ARG A 262 -17.58 -43.50 49.54
N ARG A 263 -17.10 -43.59 50.79
CA ARG A 263 -15.72 -43.91 51.16
C ARG A 263 -15.35 -45.22 50.48
N ARG A 264 -14.96 -45.17 49.20
CA ARG A 264 -14.18 -46.25 48.61
C ARG A 264 -12.77 -46.13 49.19
N PRO A 265 -12.19 -47.22 49.71
CA PRO A 265 -10.82 -47.24 50.21
C PRO A 265 -9.89 -46.75 49.09
N ARG A 266 -9.09 -45.74 49.41
CA ARG A 266 -7.99 -45.29 48.55
C ARG A 266 -7.01 -46.45 48.42
N VAL A 267 -7.03 -47.13 47.27
CA VAL A 267 -5.89 -47.94 46.84
C VAL A 267 -4.73 -46.97 46.61
N PRO A 268 -3.56 -47.18 47.23
CA PRO A 268 -2.40 -46.33 47.01
C PRO A 268 -1.98 -46.49 45.55
N VAL A 269 -2.26 -45.47 44.74
CA VAL A 269 -1.71 -45.36 43.40
C VAL A 269 -0.23 -45.03 43.60
N THR A 270 0.60 -46.06 43.57
CA THR A 270 2.05 -45.93 43.47
C THR A 270 2.36 -45.01 42.31
N ASP A 271 3.14 -43.96 42.57
CA ASP A 271 3.71 -43.03 41.62
C ASP A 271 4.25 -43.76 40.39
N ARG A 272 3.43 -43.84 39.34
CA ARG A 272 3.88 -44.27 38.03
C ARG A 272 4.57 -43.06 37.43
N ARG A 273 5.88 -42.96 37.75
CA ARG A 273 6.82 -42.05 37.10
C ARG A 273 6.52 -42.02 35.60
N LEU A 274 5.99 -40.89 35.13
CA LEU A 274 5.98 -40.53 33.72
C LEU A 274 7.44 -40.38 33.33
N ALA A 275 8.02 -41.49 32.86
CA ALA A 275 9.27 -41.45 32.12
C ALA A 275 9.06 -40.48 30.97
N VAL A 276 9.89 -39.44 30.92
CA VAL A 276 10.08 -38.55 29.79
C VAL A 276 10.24 -39.44 28.56
N LYS A 277 9.17 -39.50 27.76
CA LYS A 277 9.13 -40.31 26.56
C LYS A 277 9.91 -39.54 25.50
N ASP A 278 10.96 -40.21 25.03
CA ASP A 278 11.86 -39.88 23.94
C ASP A 278 11.31 -38.86 22.91
N PRO A 279 11.95 -37.68 22.73
CA PRO A 279 11.53 -36.68 21.74
C PRO A 279 11.69 -37.15 20.28
N ALA A 280 12.26 -38.32 20.03
CA ALA A 280 12.35 -38.91 18.69
C ALA A 280 11.09 -39.66 18.21
N GLN A 281 10.03 -39.74 19.03
CA GLN A 281 8.79 -40.42 18.63
C GLN A 281 7.97 -39.50 17.70
N ALA A 282 8.26 -39.59 16.40
CA ALA A 282 7.51 -38.92 15.34
C ALA A 282 6.01 -39.20 15.47
N PHE A 283 5.24 -38.14 15.71
CA PHE A 283 3.79 -38.17 15.81
C PHE A 283 3.22 -38.55 14.44
N THR A 284 3.00 -39.85 14.23
CA THR A 284 2.34 -40.33 13.01
C THR A 284 0.85 -40.16 13.22
N TYR A 285 0.27 -39.12 12.63
CA TYR A 285 -1.18 -38.98 12.56
C TYR A 285 -1.74 -40.17 11.77
N PRO A 286 -2.70 -40.94 12.31
CA PRO A 286 -3.43 -41.88 11.49
C PRO A 286 -4.21 -41.07 10.45
N LEU A 287 -3.81 -41.19 9.18
CA LEU A 287 -4.56 -40.65 8.05
C LEU A 287 -5.98 -41.22 8.12
N PRO A 288 -7.03 -40.38 8.14
CA PRO A 288 -8.39 -40.87 8.11
C PRO A 288 -8.60 -41.70 6.85
N THR A 289 -9.02 -42.94 7.07
CA THR A 289 -9.36 -43.88 6.01
C THR A 289 -10.67 -43.41 5.37
N GLU A 290 -10.61 -43.15 4.07
CA GLU A 290 -11.73 -43.04 3.13
C GLU A 290 -12.67 -41.83 3.29
N LEU A 291 -12.47 -40.83 2.43
CA LEU A 291 -13.51 -39.89 2.04
C LEU A 291 -14.52 -40.61 1.12
N PRO A 292 -15.84 -40.50 1.35
CA PRO A 292 -16.85 -41.10 0.48
C PRO A 292 -16.82 -40.48 -0.91
N ALA A 293 -16.85 -41.33 -1.95
CA ALA A 293 -16.81 -40.91 -3.35
C ALA A 293 -18.02 -40.01 -3.71
N PRO A 294 -17.82 -38.96 -4.54
CA PRO A 294 -18.89 -38.09 -4.98
C PRO A 294 -19.87 -38.85 -5.89
N ARG A 295 -21.16 -38.79 -5.55
CA ARG A 295 -22.24 -39.33 -6.38
C ARG A 295 -22.41 -38.46 -7.61
N TYR A 296 -22.10 -39.02 -8.77
CA TYR A 296 -22.38 -38.44 -10.07
C TYR A 296 -23.88 -38.59 -10.36
N THR A 297 -24.60 -37.48 -10.51
CA THR A 297 -25.95 -37.48 -11.08
C THR A 297 -25.89 -36.93 -12.49
N PRO A 298 -26.09 -37.75 -13.54
CA PRO A 298 -26.19 -37.26 -14.91
C PRO A 298 -27.54 -36.54 -15.12
N SER A 299 -27.49 -35.42 -15.84
CA SER A 299 -28.65 -34.80 -16.52
C SER A 299 -28.71 -35.27 -17.96
#